data_AF-A0A059AL47-F1
#
_entry.id   AF-A0A059AL47-F1
#
_cell.length_a   1.000
_cell.length_b   1.000
_cell.length_c   1.000
_cell.angle_alpha   90.00
_cell.angle_beta   90.00
_cell.angle_gamma   90.00
#
_symmetry.space_group_name_H-M   'P 1'
#
loop_
_entity.id
_entity.type
_entity.pdbx_description
1 polymer ?
#
loop_
_entity_poly.entity_id
_entity_poly.type
_entity_poly.pdbx_seq_one_letter_code
_entity_poly.pdbx_strand_id
1 'polypeptide(L)' 'MKNHIKESLVVEDSTFEFQGRSWTVKFFNYPNYYCGKFQSGWAMFASDNSLSAGDVCVFEMIKKTPLVFKVSIFRHTG' A
#
# COMPACT_ATOMS: atom_id res chain seq x y z
N MET A 1 -0.74 1.96 -36.80
CA MET A 1 -1.03 3.02 -35.83
C MET A 1 -1.63 2.34 -34.60
N LYS A 2 -0.85 2.15 -33.51
CA LYS A 2 -1.35 1.47 -32.30
C LYS A 2 -2.12 2.51 -31.47
N ASN A 3 -3.43 2.37 -31.41
CA ASN A 3 -4.27 3.12 -30.47
C ASN A 3 -3.94 2.63 -29.05
N HIS A 4 -3.01 3.31 -28.39
CA HIS A 4 -2.80 3.16 -26.95
C HIS A 4 -3.91 3.92 -26.23
N ILE A 5 -5.01 3.23 -25.92
CA ILE A 5 -5.90 3.66 -24.85
C ILE A 5 -5.01 3.75 -23.61
N LYS A 6 -4.68 4.96 -23.15
CA LYS A 6 -3.93 5.14 -21.91
C LYS A 6 -4.77 4.53 -20.80
N GLU A 7 -4.28 3.51 -20.11
CA GLU A 7 -4.97 3.01 -18.93
C GLU A 7 -5.01 4.14 -17.90
N SER A 8 -6.23 4.54 -17.51
CA SER A 8 -6.43 5.62 -16.53
C SER A 8 -5.85 5.21 -15.17
N LEU A 9 -5.48 6.20 -14.36
CA LEU A 9 -5.21 6.01 -12.94
C LEU A 9 -6.38 5.23 -12.32
N VAL A 10 -6.06 4.12 -11.64
CA VAL A 10 -7.03 3.37 -10.83
C VAL A 10 -6.78 3.72 -9.37
N VAL A 11 -7.81 4.19 -8.68
CA VAL A 11 -7.77 4.49 -7.26
C VAL A 11 -8.71 3.52 -6.56
N GLU A 12 -8.16 2.70 -5.66
CA GLU A 12 -8.92 1.74 -4.87
C GLU A 12 -8.60 1.84 -3.39
N ASP A 13 -9.53 1.41 -2.55
CA ASP A 13 -9.26 1.21 -1.13
C ASP A 13 -8.48 -0.10 -0.95
N SER A 14 -7.41 -0.04 -0.17
CA SER A 14 -6.70 -1.22 0.32
C SER A 14 -6.77 -1.29 1.84
N THR A 15 -6.83 -2.51 2.37
CA THR A 15 -6.78 -2.76 3.81
C THR A 15 -5.39 -3.24 4.17
N PHE A 16 -4.74 -2.58 5.13
CA PHE A 16 -3.53 -3.09 5.77
C PHE A 16 -3.91 -3.83 7.03
N GLU A 17 -3.45 -5.07 7.20
CA GLU A 17 -3.61 -5.86 8.40
C GLU A 17 -2.27 -6.03 9.11
N PHE A 18 -2.19 -5.60 10.38
CA PHE A 18 -0.99 -5.77 11.20
C PHE A 18 -1.36 -5.90 12.68
N GLN A 19 -0.82 -6.93 13.34
CA GLN A 19 -1.06 -7.24 14.76
C GLN A 19 -2.54 -7.23 15.18
N GLY A 20 -3.41 -7.80 14.35
CA GLY A 20 -4.86 -7.88 14.61
C GLY A 20 -5.62 -6.55 14.44
N ARG A 21 -4.96 -5.50 13.94
CA ARG A 21 -5.57 -4.21 13.60
C ARG A 21 -5.64 -4.02 12.08
N SER A 22 -6.51 -3.12 11.64
CA SER A 22 -6.70 -2.80 10.23
C SER A 22 -6.70 -1.30 9.96
N TRP A 23 -6.16 -0.91 8.80
CA TRP A 23 -6.19 0.47 8.30
C TRP A 23 -6.62 0.51 6.85
N THR A 24 -7.49 1.47 6.52
CA THR A 24 -7.82 1.76 5.13
C THR A 24 -6.79 2.72 4.53
N VAL A 25 -6.13 2.30 3.46
CA VAL A 25 -5.12 3.07 2.73
C VAL A 25 -5.49 3.11 1.27
N LYS A 26 -5.52 4.31 0.67
CA LYS A 26 -5.77 4.46 -0.77
C LYS A 26 -4.57 3.96 -1.56
N PHE A 27 -4.82 3.04 -2.50
CA PHE A 27 -3.83 2.56 -3.45
C PHE A 27 -4.08 3.22 -4.82
N PHE A 28 -3.09 3.97 -5.28
CA PHE A 28 -3.06 4.61 -6.58
C PHE A 28 -2.23 3.76 -7.51
N ASN A 29 -2.89 3.02 -8.40
CA ASN A 29 -2.23 2.21 -9.42
C ASN A 29 -2.06 3.05 -10.69
N TYR A 30 -0.83 3.15 -11.17
CA TYR A 30 -0.45 3.89 -12.37
C TYR A 30 0.04 2.89 -13.44
N PRO A 31 -0.88 2.26 -14.21
CA PRO A 31 -0.52 1.13 -15.06
C PRO A 31 0.50 1.50 -16.14
N ASN A 32 0.39 2.71 -16.70
CA ASN A 32 1.31 3.24 -17.71
C ASN A 32 2.75 3.42 -17.19
N TYR A 33 2.93 3.50 -15.86
CA TYR A 33 4.22 3.70 -15.22
C TYR A 33 4.68 2.43 -14.48
N TYR A 34 3.93 1.33 -14.58
CA TYR A 34 4.19 0.07 -13.88
C TYR A 34 4.49 0.27 -12.39
N CYS A 35 3.81 1.23 -11.75
CA CYS A 35 4.02 1.54 -10.35
C CYS A 35 2.70 1.77 -9.62
N GLY A 36 2.74 1.55 -8.31
CA GLY A 36 1.66 1.83 -7.39
C GLY A 36 2.15 2.71 -6.25
N LYS A 37 1.25 3.50 -5.67
CA LYS A 37 1.54 4.32 -4.49
C LYS A 37 0.45 4.16 -3.44
N PHE A 38 0.85 3.92 -2.20
CA PHE A 38 -0.01 4.15 -1.04
C PHE A 38 -0.04 5.65 -0.76
N GLN A 39 -1.23 6.26 -0.75
CA GLN A 39 -1.40 7.68 -0.45
C GLN A 39 -2.20 7.88 0.83
N SER A 40 -3.43 8.41 0.74
CA SER A 40 -4.27 8.72 1.90
C SER A 40 -4.40 7.50 2.82
N GLY A 41 -4.20 7.68 4.11
CA GLY A 41 -4.17 6.61 5.11
C GLY A 41 -2.77 6.07 5.43
N TRP A 42 -1.78 6.22 4.54
CA TRP A 42 -0.40 5.80 4.80
C TRP A 42 0.20 6.49 6.03
N ALA A 43 0.06 7.82 6.11
CA ALA A 43 0.60 8.59 7.24
C ALA A 43 -0.01 8.19 8.59
N MET A 44 -1.30 7.85 8.60
CA MET A 44 -1.99 7.34 9.79
C MET A 44 -1.45 5.97 10.18
N PHE A 45 -1.36 5.03 9.22
CA PHE A 45 -0.76 3.72 9.45
C PHE A 45 0.67 3.83 10.00
N ALA A 46 1.50 4.71 9.42
CA ALA A 46 2.87 4.92 9.85
C ALA A 46 2.95 5.48 11.27
N SER A 47 2.12 6.48 11.60
CA SER A 47 2.04 7.06 12.94
C SER A 47 1.55 6.06 13.98
N ASP A 48 0.46 5.34 13.70
CA ASP A 48 -0.17 4.38 14.62
C ASP A 48 0.71 3.15 14.91
N ASN A 49 1.70 2.91 14.07
CA ASN A 49 2.67 1.83 14.24
C ASN A 49 4.07 2.35 14.57
N SER A 50 4.22 3.65 14.87
CA SER A 50 5.51 4.27 15.22
C SER A 50 6.61 3.93 14.21
N LEU A 51 6.29 3.95 12.91
CA LEU A 51 7.28 3.71 11.87
C LEU A 51 8.31 4.84 11.85
N SER A 52 9.56 4.46 11.69
CA SER A 52 10.70 5.36 11.64
C SER A 52 11.57 5.07 10.41
N ALA A 53 12.39 6.05 10.02
CA ALA A 53 13.34 5.85 8.93
C ALA A 53 14.30 4.71 9.30
N GLY A 54 14.45 3.74 8.40
CA GLY A 54 15.24 2.52 8.63
C GLY A 54 14.38 1.27 8.87
N ASP A 55 13.14 1.42 9.36
CA ASP A 55 12.22 0.30 9.47
C ASP A 55 11.90 -0.29 8.09
N VAL A 56 11.75 -1.61 8.03
CA VAL A 56 11.39 -2.33 6.80
C VAL A 56 9.96 -2.83 6.92
N CYS A 57 9.10 -2.40 6.00
CA CYS A 57 7.74 -2.93 5.86
C CYS A 57 7.66 -3.90 4.69
N VAL A 58 7.14 -5.10 4.94
CA VAL A 58 6.78 -6.08 3.91
C VAL A 58 5.26 -6.07 3.76
N PHE A 59 4.78 -5.84 2.53
CA PHE A 59 3.36 -5.84 2.18
C PHE A 59 3.05 -7.11 1.38
N GLU A 60 2.49 -8.12 2.03
CA GLU A 60 2.05 -9.35 1.38
C GLU A 60 0.60 -9.18 0.93
N MET A 61 0.33 -9.23 -0.38
CA MET A 61 -1.04 -9.18 -0.90
C MET A 61 -1.73 -10.53 -0.67
N ILE A 62 -2.62 -10.58 0.32
CA ILE A 62 -3.36 -11.80 0.67
C ILE A 62 -4.73 -11.88 -0.02
N LYS A 63 -5.24 -10.76 -0.53
CA LYS A 63 -6.48 -10.70 -1.33
C LYS A 63 -6.40 -9.55 -2.33
N LYS A 64 -6.89 -9.78 -3.55
CA LYS A 64 -6.89 -8.76 -4.62
C LYS A 64 -8.19 -7.96 -4.70
N THR A 65 -9.34 -8.55 -4.32
CA THR A 65 -10.65 -7.87 -4.39
C THR A 65 -11.55 -8.28 -3.22
N PRO A 66 -11.75 -7.43 -2.20
CA PRO A 66 -11.06 -6.16 -1.97
C PRO A 66 -9.54 -6.36 -1.80
N LEU A 67 -8.78 -5.31 -2.06
CA LEU A 67 -7.32 -5.32 -1.96
C LEU A 67 -6.92 -5.35 -0.48
N VAL A 68 -6.25 -6.41 -0.04
CA VAL A 68 -5.82 -6.60 1.36
C VAL A 68 -4.35 -6.98 1.39
N PHE A 69 -3.59 -6.23 2.18
CA PHE A 69 -2.18 -6.50 2.46
C PHE A 69 -2.01 -6.89 3.92
N LYS A 70 -1.43 -8.07 4.16
CA LYS A 70 -0.84 -8.37 5.47
C LYS A 70 0.50 -7.65 5.54
N VAL A 71 0.68 -6.79 6.53
CA VAL A 71 1.91 -6.04 6.72
C VAL A 71 2.75 -6.71 7.78
N SER A 72 4.06 -6.80 7.55
CA SER A 72 5.04 -7.16 8.57
C SER A 72 6.06 -6.03 8.70
N ILE A 73 6.37 -5.62 9.93
CA ILE A 73 7.29 -4.52 10.20
C ILE A 73 8.50 -5.09 10.93
N PHE A 74 9.68 -4.96 10.31
CA PHE A 74 10.96 -5.30 10.89
C PHE A 74 11.63 -4.01 11.33
N ARG A 75 11.87 -3.89 12.63
CA ARG A 75 12.41 -2.67 13.19
C ARG A 75 13.90 -2.57 12.94
N HIS A 76 14.36 -1.39 12.56
CA HIS A 76 15.79 -1.14 12.55
C HIS A 76 16.30 -1.14 13.98
N THR A 77 17.18 -2.10 14.29
CA THR A 77 17.97 -2.07 15.53
C THR A 77 19.20 -1.23 15.25
N GLY A 78 19.18 0.02 15.68
CA GLY A 78 20.38 0.83 15.88
C GLY A 78 21.08 0.47 17.18
#